data_AF-A0A7C0XXK7-F1
#
_entry.id   AF-A0A7C0XXK7-F1
#
_cell.length_a   1.000
_cell.length_b   1.000
_cell.length_c   1.000
_cell.angle_alpha   90.00
_cell.angle_beta   90.00
_cell.angle_gamma   90.00
#
_symmetry.space_group_name_H-M   'P 1'
#
loop_
_entity.id
_entity.type
_entity.pdbx_description
1 polymer ?
#
loop_
_entity_poly.entity_id
_entity_poly.type
_entity_poly.pdbx_seq_one_letter_code
_entity_poly.pdbx_strand_id
1 'polypeptide(L)'
;MNNVISWLGGTLIQWACCMAVGLPFFIVAVRSASLRGQKVSLRGPVQLAVFFFVTLALTRLEPVWPFTKRLWQAMTLEAICALVFIYMMRSASEAGLTLRISSRAWRDSVIVTGLLVLFVVARRLAIRFAGIGQAGTASVVLEFILYQLTMPGIAEELSYRGAIQPGLNKVLGRPWKLLGAQIGWGWVITSLIFWAPHAFRVDPQMHMSFYWPTLTMQLIAGFVFGWIRERTGSVFPPMLAHNLVNVVWTLV
;
A
#
# COMPACT_ATOMS: atom_id res chain seq x y z
N MET A 1 -27.88 2.05 14.61
CA MET A 1 -26.89 1.38 15.49
C MET A 1 -26.23 0.19 14.80
N ASN A 2 -26.98 -0.70 14.14
CA ASN A 2 -26.42 -1.87 13.43
C ASN A 2 -25.33 -1.54 12.40
N ASN A 3 -25.49 -0.46 11.63
CA ASN A 3 -24.51 -0.06 10.60
C ASN A 3 -23.18 0.45 11.20
N VAL A 4 -23.23 1.15 12.35
CA VAL A 4 -22.01 1.65 13.01
C VAL A 4 -21.23 0.50 13.64
N ILE A 5 -21.94 -0.46 14.26
CA ILE A 5 -21.32 -1.65 14.84
C ILE A 5 -20.67 -2.50 13.75
N SER A 6 -21.37 -2.74 12.64
CA SER A 6 -20.83 -3.48 11.49
C SER A 6 -19.60 -2.78 10.89
N TRP A 7 -19.66 -1.46 10.69
CA TRP A 7 -18.55 -0.69 10.15
C TRP A 7 -17.33 -0.69 11.06
N LEU A 8 -17.48 -0.33 12.34
CA LEU A 8 -16.37 -0.30 13.31
C LEU A 8 -15.84 -1.70 13.60
N GLY A 9 -16.72 -2.67 13.84
CA GLY A 9 -16.35 -4.05 14.13
C GLY A 9 -15.61 -4.69 12.96
N GLY A 10 -16.13 -4.54 11.74
CA GLY A 10 -15.47 -5.04 10.54
C GLY A 10 -14.12 -4.36 10.27
N THR A 11 -14.02 -3.05 10.55
CA THR A 11 -12.74 -2.32 10.48
C THR A 11 -11.75 -2.84 11.49
N LEU A 12 -12.16 -3.05 12.74
CA LEU A 12 -11.30 -3.55 13.81
C LEU A 12 -10.77 -4.96 13.51
N ILE A 13 -11.64 -5.85 13.03
CA ILE A 13 -11.24 -7.22 12.64
C ILE A 13 -10.22 -7.16 11.50
N GLN A 14 -10.51 -6.41 10.44
CA GLN A 14 -9.60 -6.32 9.28
C GLN A 14 -8.26 -5.69 9.68
N TRP A 15 -8.29 -4.61 10.49
CA TRP A 15 -7.09 -3.98 11.03
C TRP A 15 -6.25 -4.95 11.86
N ALA A 16 -6.88 -5.69 12.78
CA ALA A 16 -6.20 -6.66 13.62
C ALA A 16 -5.52 -7.76 12.79
N CYS A 17 -6.19 -8.26 11.74
CA CYS A 17 -5.59 -9.23 10.82
C CYS A 17 -4.38 -8.64 10.08
N CYS A 18 -4.50 -7.42 9.57
CA CYS A 18 -3.38 -6.74 8.91
C CYS A 18 -2.19 -6.53 9.85
N MET A 19 -2.43 -6.13 11.11
CA MET A 19 -1.38 -5.98 12.11
C MET A 19 -0.75 -7.32 12.48
N ALA A 20 -1.53 -8.39 12.57
CA ALA A 20 -1.03 -9.73 12.89
C ALA A 20 -0.01 -10.24 11.86
N VAL A 21 -0.16 -9.89 10.57
CA VAL A 21 0.83 -10.25 9.54
C VAL A 21 2.17 -9.52 9.74
N GLY A 22 2.14 -8.23 10.09
CA GLY A 22 3.34 -7.41 10.26
C GLY A 22 4.06 -7.64 11.60
N LEU A 23 3.33 -8.09 12.63
CA LEU A 23 3.83 -8.17 14.01
C LEU A 23 5.07 -9.08 14.18
N PRO A 24 5.14 -10.31 13.62
CA PRO A 24 6.34 -11.13 13.73
C PRO A 24 7.59 -10.44 13.18
N PHE A 25 7.46 -9.76 12.04
CA PHE A 25 8.56 -9.02 11.42
C PHE A 25 8.94 -7.79 12.23
N PHE A 26 7.96 -7.11 12.83
CA PHE A 26 8.23 -6.01 13.75
C PHE A 26 9.01 -6.47 14.99
N ILE A 27 8.64 -7.59 15.60
CA ILE A 27 9.37 -8.17 16.75
C ILE A 27 10.82 -8.49 16.38
N VAL A 28 11.02 -9.14 15.22
CA VAL A 28 12.36 -9.43 14.69
C VAL A 28 13.13 -8.14 14.43
N ALA A 29 12.47 -7.11 13.88
CA ALA A 29 13.09 -5.82 13.60
C ALA A 29 13.55 -5.10 14.86
N VAL A 30 12.72 -5.09 15.92
CA VAL A 30 13.06 -4.51 17.22
C VAL A 30 14.24 -5.24 17.84
N ARG A 31 14.23 -6.59 17.83
CA ARG A 31 15.36 -7.38 18.31
C ARG A 31 16.64 -7.09 17.52
N SER A 32 16.52 -7.03 16.20
CA SER A 32 17.62 -6.70 15.30
C SER A 32 18.19 -5.30 15.56
N ALA A 33 17.35 -4.30 15.84
CA ALA A 33 17.76 -2.95 16.22
C ALA A 33 18.44 -2.92 17.60
N SER A 34 17.88 -3.63 18.59
CA SER A 34 18.46 -3.74 19.92
C SER A 34 19.85 -4.38 19.89
N LEU A 35 20.07 -5.42 19.07
CA LEU A 35 21.38 -6.04 18.87
C LEU A 35 22.42 -5.07 18.24
N ARG A 36 21.96 -4.01 17.55
CA ARG A 36 22.81 -2.92 17.05
C ARG A 36 22.98 -1.77 18.05
N GLY A 37 22.54 -1.93 19.31
CA GLY A 37 22.58 -0.89 20.33
C GLY A 37 21.53 0.21 20.15
N GLN A 38 20.55 0.06 19.25
CA GLN A 38 19.51 1.06 19.03
C GLN A 38 18.34 0.83 20.00
N LYS A 39 17.96 1.88 20.74
CA LYS A 39 16.73 1.88 21.53
C LYS A 39 15.54 2.18 20.62
N VAL A 40 14.60 1.24 20.53
CA VAL A 40 13.37 1.39 19.74
C VAL A 40 12.24 1.91 20.62
N SER A 41 11.72 3.09 20.29
CA SER A 41 10.51 3.63 20.92
C SER A 41 9.25 3.10 20.24
N LEU A 42 8.26 2.66 21.02
CA LEU A 42 6.98 2.19 20.50
C LEU A 42 6.01 3.31 20.13
N ARG A 43 6.29 4.57 20.50
CA ARG A 43 5.38 5.70 20.23
C ARG A 43 5.10 5.87 18.73
N GLY A 44 6.14 5.86 17.90
CA GLY A 44 6.00 5.99 16.44
C GLY A 44 5.19 4.85 15.81
N PRO A 45 5.56 3.57 16.04
CA PRO A 45 4.81 2.42 15.56
C PRO A 45 3.34 2.42 16.00
N VAL A 46 3.04 2.81 17.24
CA VAL A 46 1.65 2.94 17.72
C VAL A 46 0.89 4.03 16.96
N GLN A 47 1.51 5.19 16.73
CA GLN A 47 0.90 6.26 15.93
C GLN A 47 0.62 5.82 14.49
N LEU A 48 1.53 5.04 13.88
CA LEU A 48 1.33 4.47 12.54
C LEU A 48 0.21 3.43 12.52
N ALA A 49 0.09 2.59 13.56
CA ALA A 49 -0.97 1.61 13.66
C ALA A 49 -2.34 2.26 13.82
N VAL A 50 -2.45 3.35 14.61
CA VAL A 50 -3.66 4.17 14.73
C VAL A 50 -3.98 4.87 13.41
N PHE A 51 -2.99 5.46 12.76
CA PHE A 51 -3.16 6.06 11.43
C PHE A 51 -3.74 5.04 10.44
N PHE A 52 -3.16 3.84 10.39
CA PHE A 52 -3.64 2.77 9.52
C PHE A 52 -5.07 2.31 9.84
N PHE A 53 -5.45 2.26 11.13
CA PHE A 53 -6.83 2.00 11.53
C PHE A 53 -7.78 3.08 10.99
N VAL A 54 -7.41 4.35 11.10
CA VAL A 54 -8.24 5.47 10.62
C VAL A 54 -8.39 5.42 9.11
N THR A 55 -7.32 5.20 8.35
CA THR A 55 -7.40 5.06 6.88
C THR A 55 -8.28 3.87 6.48
N LEU A 56 -8.18 2.74 7.19
CA LEU A 56 -9.03 1.58 6.92
C LEU A 56 -10.51 1.86 7.26
N ALA A 57 -10.78 2.60 8.33
CA ALA A 57 -12.14 3.02 8.68
C ALA A 57 -12.74 3.92 7.59
N LEU A 58 -11.96 4.88 7.10
CA LEU A 58 -12.37 5.82 6.05
C LEU A 58 -12.66 5.12 4.72
N THR A 59 -11.84 4.13 4.33
CA THR A 59 -12.06 3.39 3.08
C THR A 59 -13.28 2.46 3.12
N ARG A 60 -13.68 2.02 4.32
CA ARG A 60 -14.89 1.23 4.55
C ARG A 60 -16.16 2.06 4.74
N LEU A 61 -16.04 3.37 4.91
CA LEU A 61 -17.15 4.27 5.15
C LEU A 61 -18.16 4.24 3.98
N GLU A 62 -19.45 4.23 4.30
CA GLU A 62 -20.49 4.37 3.28
C GLU A 62 -20.44 5.76 2.62
N PRO A 63 -20.94 5.91 1.38
CA PRO A 63 -20.97 7.21 0.71
C PRO A 63 -21.64 8.29 1.57
N VAL A 64 -20.90 9.37 1.83
CA VAL A 64 -21.36 10.56 2.55
C VAL A 64 -21.56 11.72 1.57
N TRP A 65 -20.77 11.76 0.51
CA TRP A 65 -20.86 12.79 -0.53
C TRP A 65 -21.82 12.33 -1.64
N PRO A 66 -22.91 13.07 -1.91
CA PRO A 66 -23.92 12.67 -2.89
C PRO A 66 -23.43 12.76 -4.34
N PHE A 67 -22.33 13.45 -4.58
CA PHE A 67 -21.80 13.77 -5.91
C PHE A 67 -20.65 12.86 -6.35
N THR A 68 -20.23 11.88 -5.54
CA THR A 68 -19.14 10.98 -5.90
C THR A 68 -19.47 9.52 -5.61
N LYS A 69 -18.83 8.61 -6.34
CA LYS A 69 -18.99 7.17 -6.09
C LYS A 69 -18.14 6.74 -4.90
N ARG A 70 -18.57 5.66 -4.25
CA ARG A 70 -17.91 5.06 -3.07
C ARG A 70 -16.39 4.93 -3.22
N LEU A 71 -15.92 4.39 -4.37
CA LEU A 71 -14.50 4.16 -4.62
C LEU A 71 -13.67 5.44 -4.65
N TRP A 72 -14.21 6.50 -5.28
CA TRP A 72 -13.58 7.81 -5.33
C TRP A 72 -13.55 8.45 -3.93
N GLN A 73 -14.66 8.40 -3.19
CA GLN A 73 -14.73 8.91 -1.82
C GLN A 73 -13.67 8.24 -0.92
N ALA A 74 -13.64 6.91 -0.92
CA ALA A 74 -12.72 6.14 -0.09
C ALA A 74 -11.26 6.57 -0.30
N MET A 75 -10.80 6.60 -1.56
CA MET A 75 -9.44 7.00 -1.89
C MET A 75 -9.16 8.48 -1.62
N THR A 76 -10.15 9.35 -1.80
CA THR A 76 -9.99 10.79 -1.51
C THR A 76 -9.82 11.01 -0.02
N LEU A 77 -10.67 10.37 0.81
CA LEU A 77 -10.58 10.47 2.26
C LEU A 77 -9.27 9.89 2.79
N GLU A 78 -8.80 8.77 2.23
CA GLU A 78 -7.50 8.21 2.57
C GLU A 78 -6.35 9.15 2.20
N ALA A 79 -6.33 9.69 0.98
CA ALA A 79 -5.29 10.63 0.54
C ALA A 79 -5.26 11.89 1.42
N ILE A 80 -6.42 12.45 1.76
CA ILE A 80 -6.53 13.58 2.69
C ILE A 80 -6.00 13.20 4.07
N CYS A 81 -6.41 12.05 4.61
CA CYS A 81 -5.94 11.57 5.90
C CYS A 81 -4.42 11.40 5.94
N ALA A 82 -3.83 10.83 4.89
CA ALA A 82 -2.39 10.67 4.75
C ALA A 82 -1.65 12.02 4.71
N LEU A 83 -2.14 13.00 3.94
CA LEU A 83 -1.57 14.35 3.90
C LEU A 83 -1.67 15.06 5.25
N VAL A 84 -2.82 14.97 5.92
CA VAL A 84 -3.02 15.53 7.26
C VAL A 84 -2.07 14.86 8.25
N PHE A 85 -1.92 13.54 8.22
CA PHE A 85 -0.97 12.82 9.07
C PHE A 85 0.47 13.26 8.81
N ILE A 86 0.90 13.32 7.54
CA ILE A 86 2.24 13.76 7.14
C ILE A 86 2.52 15.19 7.65
N TYR A 87 1.53 16.09 7.52
CA TYR A 87 1.59 17.46 8.00
C TYR A 87 1.70 17.53 9.53
N MET A 88 0.80 16.85 10.26
CA MET A 88 0.81 16.82 11.73
C MET A 88 2.11 16.26 12.30
N MET A 89 2.68 15.24 11.64
CA MET A 89 3.95 14.62 12.03
C MET A 89 5.17 15.43 11.55
N ARG A 90 4.95 16.56 10.85
CA ARG A 90 5.98 17.42 10.24
C ARG A 90 6.99 16.63 9.41
N SER A 91 6.48 15.64 8.69
CA SER A 91 7.28 14.58 8.05
C SER A 91 7.31 14.66 6.52
N ALA A 92 6.97 15.82 5.95
CA ALA A 92 6.88 16.00 4.49
C ALA A 92 8.19 15.64 3.74
N SER A 93 9.34 15.90 4.37
CA SER A 93 10.64 15.56 3.81
C SER A 93 10.89 14.05 3.80
N GLU A 94 10.55 13.37 4.90
CA GLU A 94 10.65 11.92 5.06
C GLU A 94 9.60 11.19 4.20
N ALA A 95 8.44 11.80 4.00
CA ALA A 95 7.42 11.32 3.09
C ALA A 95 7.89 11.34 1.64
N GLY A 96 8.86 12.19 1.28
CA GLY A 96 9.37 12.26 -0.09
C GLY A 96 8.42 12.99 -1.03
N LEU A 97 7.76 14.04 -0.53
CA LEU A 97 6.98 14.98 -1.33
C LEU A 97 7.91 15.90 -2.14
N THR A 98 8.71 15.30 -3.03
CA THR A 98 9.73 15.99 -3.82
C THR A 98 9.80 15.41 -5.23
N LEU A 99 9.99 16.29 -6.21
CA LEU A 99 10.27 15.92 -7.61
C LEU A 99 11.78 15.88 -7.90
N ARG A 100 12.62 16.18 -6.91
CA ARG A 100 14.09 16.13 -7.04
C ARG A 100 14.57 14.68 -7.00
N ILE A 101 14.57 14.05 -8.17
CA ILE A 101 14.95 12.64 -8.34
C ILE A 101 16.07 12.57 -9.38
N SER A 102 17.16 11.88 -9.05
CA SER A 102 18.27 11.71 -9.99
C SER A 102 17.85 10.91 -11.23
N SER A 103 18.40 11.22 -12.40
CA SER A 103 18.10 10.51 -13.65
C SER A 103 18.37 9.00 -13.55
N ARG A 104 19.39 8.61 -12.79
CA ARG A 104 19.70 7.19 -12.54
C ARG A 104 18.56 6.51 -11.75
N ALA A 105 18.06 7.15 -10.69
CA ALA A 105 16.97 6.60 -9.89
C ALA A 105 15.65 6.54 -10.69
N TRP A 106 15.38 7.55 -11.52
CA TRP A 106 14.24 7.54 -12.45
C TRP A 106 14.31 6.38 -13.43
N ARG A 107 15.46 6.19 -14.08
CA ARG A 107 15.69 5.07 -15.00
C ARG A 107 15.46 3.73 -14.30
N ASP A 108 16.05 3.55 -13.12
CA ASP A 108 15.89 2.29 -12.37
C ASP A 108 14.41 2.06 -11.97
N SER A 109 13.66 3.12 -11.62
CA SER A 109 12.22 3.07 -11.38
C SER A 109 11.44 2.63 -12.61
N VAL A 110 11.74 3.18 -13.78
CA VAL A 110 11.08 2.83 -15.05
C VAL A 110 11.36 1.37 -15.41
N ILE A 111 12.61 0.91 -15.27
CA ILE A 111 12.99 -0.49 -15.55
C ILE A 111 12.19 -1.44 -14.66
N VAL A 112 12.19 -1.24 -13.34
CA VAL A 112 11.49 -2.14 -12.41
C VAL A 112 9.98 -2.08 -12.61
N THR A 113 9.42 -0.92 -12.94
CA THR A 113 8.00 -0.79 -13.30
C THR A 113 7.69 -1.57 -14.58
N GLY A 114 8.53 -1.46 -15.62
CA GLY A 114 8.38 -2.21 -16.86
C GLY A 114 8.44 -3.72 -16.66
N LEU A 115 9.34 -4.20 -15.79
CA LEU A 115 9.42 -5.61 -15.41
C LEU A 115 8.16 -6.08 -14.67
N LEU A 116 7.62 -5.26 -13.77
CA LEU A 116 6.37 -5.57 -13.06
C LEU A 116 5.17 -5.61 -14.03
N VAL A 117 5.08 -4.67 -14.96
CA VAL A 117 4.06 -4.66 -16.03
C VAL A 117 4.17 -5.90 -16.90
N LEU A 118 5.39 -6.26 -17.33
CA LEU A 118 5.64 -7.47 -18.11
C LEU A 118 5.20 -8.72 -17.34
N PHE A 119 5.50 -8.79 -16.05
CA PHE A 119 5.06 -9.90 -15.19
C PHE A 119 3.53 -9.99 -15.11
N VAL A 120 2.81 -8.87 -14.99
CA VAL A 120 1.34 -8.83 -15.00
C VAL A 120 0.77 -9.37 -16.30
N VAL A 121 1.28 -8.90 -17.44
CA VAL A 121 0.84 -9.35 -18.76
C VAL A 121 1.15 -10.84 -18.96
N ALA A 122 2.37 -11.28 -18.67
CA ALA A 122 2.79 -12.67 -18.80
C ALA A 122 1.96 -13.61 -17.94
N ARG A 123 1.69 -13.25 -16.67
CA ARG A 123 0.81 -14.02 -15.78
C ARG A 123 -0.58 -14.16 -16.36
N ARG A 124 -1.18 -13.07 -16.86
CA ARG A 124 -2.53 -13.10 -17.46
C ARG A 124 -2.57 -14.01 -18.68
N LEU A 125 -1.58 -13.91 -19.56
CA LEU A 125 -1.46 -14.78 -20.72
C LEU A 125 -1.33 -16.25 -20.29
N ALA A 126 -0.48 -16.56 -19.31
CA ALA A 126 -0.32 -17.92 -18.79
C ALA A 126 -1.63 -18.50 -18.23
N ILE A 127 -2.40 -17.71 -17.47
CA ILE A 127 -3.71 -18.12 -16.96
C ILE A 127 -4.69 -18.43 -18.09
N ARG A 128 -4.73 -17.57 -19.13
CA ARG A 128 -5.54 -17.79 -20.33
C ARG A 128 -5.13 -19.06 -21.08
N PHE A 129 -3.83 -19.24 -21.31
CA PHE A 129 -3.28 -20.44 -21.98
C PHE A 129 -3.57 -21.72 -21.20
N ALA A 130 -3.53 -21.67 -19.87
CA ALA A 130 -3.86 -22.80 -19.00
C ALA A 130 -5.37 -23.12 -18.95
N GLY A 131 -6.23 -22.29 -19.55
CA GLY A 131 -7.69 -22.44 -19.49
C GLY A 131 -8.27 -22.24 -18.09
N ILE A 132 -7.52 -21.63 -17.17
CA ILE A 132 -7.92 -21.44 -15.77
C ILE A 132 -8.68 -20.12 -15.65
N GLY A 133 -9.99 -20.18 -15.40
CA GLY A 133 -10.82 -19.00 -15.17
C GLY A 133 -11.23 -18.30 -16.47
N GLN A 134 -12.52 -18.43 -16.81
CA GLN A 134 -13.13 -17.59 -17.84
C GLN A 134 -13.50 -16.25 -17.22
N ALA A 135 -12.63 -15.25 -17.36
CA ALA A 135 -13.02 -13.88 -17.06
C ALA A 135 -13.94 -13.41 -18.20
N GLY A 136 -15.21 -13.21 -17.91
CA GLY A 136 -16.13 -12.54 -18.84
C GLY A 136 -15.56 -11.18 -19.24
N THR A 137 -15.75 -10.79 -20.49
CA THR A 137 -15.40 -9.46 -20.99
C THR A 137 -16.39 -8.43 -20.42
N ALA A 138 -16.21 -8.04 -19.17
CA ALA A 138 -16.92 -6.90 -18.63
C ALA A 138 -16.44 -5.63 -19.37
N SER A 139 -17.37 -4.81 -19.84
CA SER A 139 -17.04 -3.53 -20.45
C SER A 139 -16.35 -2.64 -19.43
N VAL A 140 -15.07 -2.33 -19.65
CA VAL A 140 -14.35 -1.35 -18.83
C VAL A 140 -14.82 0.04 -19.23
N VAL A 141 -15.48 0.75 -18.32
CA VAL A 141 -15.93 2.13 -18.56
C VAL A 141 -14.76 3.10 -18.36
N LEU A 142 -14.66 4.14 -19.20
CA LEU A 142 -13.60 5.16 -19.14
C LEU A 142 -13.39 5.73 -17.74
N GLU A 143 -14.47 5.98 -17.00
CA GLU A 143 -14.41 6.47 -15.62
C GLU A 143 -13.61 5.56 -14.69
N PHE A 144 -13.74 4.23 -14.83
CA PHE A 144 -12.98 3.29 -14.02
C PHE A 144 -11.50 3.29 -14.41
N ILE A 145 -11.17 3.50 -15.69
CA ILE A 145 -9.79 3.69 -16.13
C ILE A 145 -9.20 4.95 -15.52
N LEU A 146 -9.94 6.07 -15.52
CA LEU A 146 -9.51 7.33 -14.90
C LEU A 146 -9.30 7.17 -13.39
N TYR A 147 -10.19 6.42 -12.73
CA TYR A 147 -10.03 6.06 -11.32
C TYR A 147 -8.71 5.29 -11.11
N GLN A 148 -8.46 4.23 -11.88
CA GLN A 148 -7.25 3.40 -11.75
C GLN A 148 -5.97 4.15 -12.12
N LEU A 149 -6.05 5.12 -13.04
CA LEU A 149 -4.94 5.99 -13.44
C LEU A 149 -4.54 7.00 -12.37
N THR A 150 -5.37 7.23 -11.36
CA THR A 150 -5.19 8.35 -10.42
C THR A 150 -5.27 7.92 -8.97
N MET A 151 -6.47 7.51 -8.52
CA MET A 151 -6.83 7.57 -7.12
C MET A 151 -6.14 6.52 -6.22
N PRO A 152 -6.10 5.22 -6.56
CA PRO A 152 -5.46 4.23 -5.69
C PRO A 152 -3.97 4.53 -5.50
N GLY A 153 -3.22 4.81 -6.58
CA GLY A 153 -1.80 5.11 -6.46
C GLY A 153 -1.54 6.38 -5.67
N ILE A 154 -2.37 7.43 -5.81
CA ILE A 154 -2.21 8.64 -4.99
C ILE A 154 -2.45 8.33 -3.51
N ALA A 155 -3.60 7.73 -3.18
CA ALA A 155 -4.02 7.52 -1.80
C ALA A 155 -3.10 6.52 -1.08
N GLU A 156 -2.91 5.34 -1.68
CA GLU A 156 -2.18 4.25 -1.06
C GLU A 156 -0.68 4.59 -0.98
N GLU A 157 -0.06 5.17 -2.00
CA GLU A 157 1.36 5.50 -1.90
C GLU A 157 1.65 6.63 -0.90
N LEU A 158 0.72 7.58 -0.70
CA LEU A 158 0.84 8.54 0.41
C LEU A 158 0.78 7.82 1.77
N SER A 159 -0.19 6.93 1.97
CA SER A 159 -0.35 6.17 3.22
C SER A 159 0.87 5.26 3.49
N TYR A 160 1.20 4.40 2.54
CA TYR A 160 2.19 3.35 2.74
C TYR A 160 3.62 3.87 2.56
N ARG A 161 3.92 4.61 1.48
CA ARG A 161 5.29 5.03 1.12
C ARG A 161 5.61 6.45 1.61
N GLY A 162 4.58 7.25 1.86
CA GLY A 162 4.69 8.59 2.43
C GLY A 162 4.62 8.63 3.96
N ALA A 163 3.82 7.78 4.60
CA ALA A 163 3.68 7.78 6.07
C ALA A 163 4.29 6.54 6.74
N ILE A 164 3.77 5.34 6.44
CA ILE A 164 4.10 4.12 7.21
C ILE A 164 5.56 3.70 7.02
N GLN A 165 6.02 3.52 5.78
CA GLN A 165 7.38 3.09 5.49
C GLN A 165 8.47 4.02 6.04
N PRO A 166 8.45 5.35 5.77
CA PRO A 166 9.45 6.25 6.33
C PRO A 166 9.34 6.36 7.86
N GLY A 167 8.14 6.31 8.43
CA GLY A 167 7.93 6.29 9.88
C GLY A 167 8.56 5.06 10.54
N LEU A 168 8.38 3.87 9.97
CA LEU A 168 9.03 2.65 10.44
C LEU A 168 10.54 2.70 10.24
N ASN A 169 11.02 3.19 9.10
CA ASN A 169 12.45 3.34 8.84
C ASN A 169 13.14 4.30 9.81
N LYS A 170 12.45 5.36 10.27
CA LYS A 170 12.97 6.29 11.28
C LYS A 170 13.26 5.60 12.62
N VAL A 171 12.49 4.54 12.93
CA VAL A 171 12.57 3.83 14.21
C VAL A 171 13.45 2.57 14.12
N LEU A 172 13.36 1.84 13.00
CA LEU A 172 14.01 0.54 12.82
C LEU A 172 15.31 0.63 11.99
N GLY A 173 15.56 1.78 11.36
CA GLY A 173 16.69 2.02 10.48
C GLY A 173 16.56 1.36 9.10
N ARG A 174 17.60 1.53 8.28
CA ARG A 174 17.74 0.97 6.92
C ARG A 174 19.06 0.20 6.80
N PRO A 175 19.19 -0.97 7.44
CA PRO A 175 20.47 -1.67 7.55
C PRO A 175 20.94 -2.36 6.26
N TRP A 176 20.10 -2.44 5.22
CA TRP A 176 20.44 -3.21 4.02
C TRP A 176 20.54 -2.33 2.78
N LYS A 177 21.43 -2.72 1.86
CA LYS A 177 21.55 -2.11 0.53
C LYS A 177 21.13 -3.11 -0.52
N LEU A 178 20.08 -2.80 -1.29
CA LEU A 178 19.55 -3.67 -2.34
C LEU A 178 19.41 -2.89 -3.64
N LEU A 179 20.13 -3.33 -4.68
CA LEU A 179 20.08 -2.75 -6.03
C LEU A 179 20.25 -1.21 -6.07
N GLY A 180 21.06 -0.66 -5.16
CA GLY A 180 21.32 0.78 -5.07
C GLY A 180 20.36 1.57 -4.19
N ALA A 181 19.34 0.94 -3.60
CA ALA A 181 18.50 1.53 -2.55
C ALA A 181 18.98 1.13 -1.15
N GLN A 182 18.88 2.05 -0.18
CA GLN A 182 19.05 1.74 1.24
C GLN A 182 17.67 1.38 1.81
N ILE A 183 17.48 0.13 2.19
CA ILE A 183 16.20 -0.45 2.61
C ILE A 183 16.31 -1.00 4.04
N GLY A 184 15.16 -1.24 4.68
CA GLY A 184 15.10 -1.75 6.04
C GLY A 184 13.81 -2.49 6.35
N TRP A 185 13.60 -2.79 7.62
CA TRP A 185 12.39 -3.46 8.08
C TRP A 185 11.10 -2.69 7.77
N GLY A 186 11.16 -1.35 7.68
CA GLY A 186 10.03 -0.55 7.24
C GLY A 186 9.55 -0.91 5.82
N TRP A 187 10.47 -1.24 4.92
CA TRP A 187 10.11 -1.71 3.57
C TRP A 187 9.36 -3.06 3.60
N VAL A 188 9.84 -4.01 4.41
CA VAL A 188 9.21 -5.33 4.54
C VAL A 188 7.83 -5.24 5.19
N ILE A 189 7.75 -4.57 6.34
CA ILE A 189 6.53 -4.47 7.14
C ILE A 189 5.46 -3.69 6.37
N THR A 190 5.81 -2.56 5.74
CA THR A 190 4.84 -1.82 4.92
C THR A 190 4.34 -2.64 3.75
N SER A 191 5.20 -3.43 3.08
CA SER A 191 4.77 -4.29 1.96
C SER A 191 3.77 -5.36 2.41
N LEU A 192 3.95 -5.92 3.60
CA LEU A 192 3.02 -6.87 4.21
C LEU A 192 1.70 -6.23 4.63
N ILE A 193 1.75 -5.04 5.24
CA ILE A 193 0.55 -4.30 5.64
C ILE A 193 -0.23 -3.80 4.41
N PHE A 194 0.45 -3.43 3.31
CA PHE A 194 -0.17 -3.11 2.01
C PHE A 194 -0.90 -4.32 1.42
N TRP A 195 -0.27 -5.49 1.50
CA TRP A 195 -0.85 -6.74 1.02
C TRP A 195 -2.06 -7.19 1.83
N ALA A 196 -2.04 -7.03 3.15
CA ALA A 196 -3.00 -7.68 4.04
C ALA A 196 -4.49 -7.28 3.83
N PRO A 197 -4.88 -6.01 3.57
CA PRO A 197 -6.27 -5.64 3.26
C PRO A 197 -6.83 -6.31 2.01
N HIS A 198 -5.95 -6.75 1.11
CA HIS A 198 -6.30 -7.50 -0.09
C HIS A 198 -6.49 -8.99 0.21
N ALA A 199 -5.74 -9.50 1.19
CA ALA A 199 -5.80 -10.88 1.67
C ALA A 199 -7.01 -11.16 2.57
N PHE A 200 -7.23 -10.29 3.55
CA PHE A 200 -8.30 -10.44 4.53
C PHE A 200 -9.47 -9.53 4.16
N ARG A 201 -10.59 -10.15 3.78
CA ARG A 201 -11.86 -9.46 3.50
C ARG A 201 -12.81 -9.68 4.66
N VAL A 202 -13.45 -8.60 5.11
CA VAL A 202 -14.44 -8.64 6.18
C VAL A 202 -15.75 -8.10 5.67
N ASP A 203 -16.77 -8.95 5.63
CA ASP A 203 -18.11 -8.62 5.15
C ASP A 203 -18.90 -7.75 6.16
N PRO A 204 -20.08 -7.22 5.80
CA PRO A 204 -20.91 -6.45 6.72
C PRO A 204 -21.42 -7.24 7.94
N GLN A 205 -21.43 -8.57 7.88
CA GLN A 205 -21.77 -9.47 8.99
C GLN A 205 -20.56 -9.76 9.89
N MET A 206 -19.41 -9.12 9.63
CA MET A 206 -18.15 -9.30 10.34
C MET A 206 -17.51 -10.68 10.15
N HIS A 207 -17.92 -11.42 9.12
CA HIS A 207 -17.22 -12.64 8.76
C HIS A 207 -15.94 -12.31 8.00
N MET A 208 -14.86 -12.96 8.44
CA MET A 208 -13.55 -12.87 7.80
C MET A 208 -13.41 -13.98 6.76
N SER A 209 -12.93 -13.60 5.58
CA SER A 209 -12.52 -14.52 4.52
C SER A 209 -11.12 -14.20 4.02
N PHE A 210 -10.44 -15.21 3.50
CA PHE A 210 -9.10 -15.10 2.94
C PHE A 210 -9.12 -15.40 1.44
N TYR A 211 -8.69 -14.44 0.61
CA TYR A 211 -8.87 -14.51 -0.84
C TYR A 211 -7.57 -14.82 -1.59
N TRP A 212 -7.23 -16.09 -1.79
CA TRP A 212 -5.93 -16.55 -2.35
C TRP A 212 -5.54 -16.09 -3.79
N PRO A 213 -6.44 -16.00 -4.80
CA PRO A 213 -6.02 -15.96 -6.21
C PRO A 213 -5.22 -14.74 -6.68
N THR A 214 -5.33 -13.59 -6.01
CA THR A 214 -4.64 -12.35 -6.42
C THR A 214 -3.47 -11.97 -5.50
N LEU A 215 -3.30 -12.66 -4.38
CA LEU A 215 -2.44 -12.24 -3.25
C LEU A 215 -0.98 -12.05 -3.57
N THR A 216 -0.41 -12.91 -4.42
CA THR A 216 1.01 -12.83 -4.77
C THR A 216 1.32 -11.51 -5.47
N MET A 217 0.37 -10.97 -6.24
CA MET A 217 0.58 -9.73 -7.00
C MET A 217 0.63 -8.50 -6.11
N GLN A 218 -0.30 -8.35 -5.16
CA GLN A 218 -0.27 -7.20 -4.25
C GLN A 218 0.96 -7.23 -3.35
N LEU A 219 1.45 -8.41 -2.97
CA LEU A 219 2.68 -8.54 -2.19
C LEU A 219 3.91 -8.13 -3.01
N ILE A 220 4.05 -8.65 -4.23
CA ILE A 220 5.16 -8.30 -5.14
C ILE A 220 5.14 -6.80 -5.45
N ALA A 221 3.98 -6.26 -5.82
CA ALA A 221 3.80 -4.82 -6.05
C ALA A 221 4.15 -4.01 -4.79
N GLY A 222 3.74 -4.50 -3.62
CA GLY A 222 4.09 -3.99 -2.31
C GLY A 222 5.60 -3.72 -2.16
N PHE A 223 6.39 -4.77 -2.39
CA PHE A 223 7.84 -4.71 -2.34
C PHE A 223 8.44 -3.84 -3.44
N VAL A 224 7.93 -3.92 -4.67
CA VAL A 224 8.43 -3.12 -5.80
C VAL A 224 8.24 -1.63 -5.52
N PHE A 225 7.03 -1.18 -5.18
CA PHE A 225 6.75 0.23 -4.93
C PHE A 225 7.53 0.75 -3.71
N GLY A 226 7.63 -0.06 -2.66
CA GLY A 226 8.47 0.27 -1.50
C GLY A 226 9.95 0.41 -1.84
N TRP A 227 10.47 -0.42 -2.75
CA TRP A 227 11.85 -0.31 -3.23
C TRP A 227 12.04 0.93 -4.10
N ILE A 228 11.10 1.22 -5.01
CA ILE A 228 11.12 2.44 -5.83
C ILE A 228 11.17 3.68 -4.92
N ARG A 229 10.38 3.70 -3.84
CA ARG A 229 10.39 4.79 -2.85
C ARG A 229 11.78 4.99 -2.23
N GLU A 230 12.44 3.93 -1.79
CA GLU A 230 13.80 4.03 -1.21
C GLU A 230 14.86 4.39 -2.25
N ARG A 231 14.70 3.90 -3.49
CA ARG A 231 15.64 4.17 -4.58
C ARG A 231 15.62 5.63 -5.04
N THR A 232 14.44 6.24 -5.03
CA THR A 232 14.19 7.57 -5.61
C THR A 232 14.15 8.68 -4.58
N GLY A 233 13.87 8.39 -3.32
CA GLY A 233 13.67 9.44 -2.33
C GLY A 233 12.28 10.10 -2.41
N SER A 234 11.40 9.65 -3.30
CA SER A 234 10.12 10.29 -3.62
C SER A 234 8.94 9.32 -3.67
N VAL A 235 7.74 9.78 -3.31
CA VAL A 235 6.49 9.02 -3.47
C VAL A 235 5.89 9.12 -4.88
N PHE A 236 6.32 10.06 -5.71
CA PHE A 236 5.73 10.22 -7.04
C PHE A 236 6.08 9.06 -8.00
N PRO A 237 7.33 8.57 -8.08
CA PRO A 237 7.62 7.41 -8.93
C PRO A 237 6.81 6.14 -8.58
N PRO A 238 6.65 5.72 -7.30
CA PRO A 238 5.79 4.59 -7.00
C PRO A 238 4.30 4.88 -7.28
N MET A 239 3.81 6.13 -7.12
CA MET A 239 2.43 6.49 -7.53
C MET A 239 2.19 6.23 -9.01
N LEU A 240 3.11 6.67 -9.87
CA LEU A 240 3.03 6.47 -11.32
C LEU A 240 3.10 4.98 -11.66
N ALA A 241 4.03 4.25 -11.03
CA ALA A 241 4.18 2.81 -11.23
C ALA A 241 2.90 2.05 -10.82
N HIS A 242 2.33 2.40 -9.67
CA HIS A 242 1.10 1.80 -9.16
C HIS A 242 -0.07 2.05 -10.11
N ASN A 243 -0.34 3.30 -10.48
CA ASN A 243 -1.43 3.64 -11.38
C ASN A 243 -1.29 2.94 -12.75
N LEU A 244 -0.08 2.88 -13.30
CA LEU A 244 0.19 2.15 -14.54
C LEU A 244 -0.12 0.65 -14.40
N VAL A 245 0.35 0.01 -13.32
CA VAL A 245 0.10 -1.41 -13.05
C VAL A 245 -1.39 -1.69 -12.86
N ASN A 246 -2.14 -0.81 -12.18
CA ASN A 246 -3.58 -0.97 -12.00
C ASN A 246 -4.35 -0.90 -13.31
N VAL A 247 -3.96 0.02 -14.20
CA VAL A 247 -4.57 0.13 -15.53
C VAL A 247 -4.26 -1.09 -16.37
N VAL A 248 -3.00 -1.52 -16.42
CA VAL A 248 -2.61 -2.73 -17.15
C VAL A 248 -3.40 -3.93 -16.63
N TRP A 249 -3.42 -4.13 -15.30
CA TRP A 249 -4.20 -5.19 -14.66
C TRP A 249 -5.69 -5.16 -15.03
N THR A 250 -6.25 -3.96 -15.15
CA THR A 250 -7.66 -3.77 -15.51
C THR A 250 -7.93 -4.11 -16.98
N LEU A 251 -6.97 -3.83 -17.87
CA LEU A 251 -7.13 -3.99 -19.31
C LEU A 251 -6.77 -5.40 -19.83
N VAL A 252 -5.88 -6.13 -19.15
CA VAL A 252 -5.37 -7.44 -19.62
C VAL A 252 -6.08 -8.60 -18.96
#